data_AF-A0A6G3TZP3-F1
#
_entry.id   AF-A0A6G3TZP3-F1
#
_cell.length_a   1.000
_cell.length_b   1.000
_cell.length_c   1.000
_cell.angle_alpha   90.00
_cell.angle_beta   90.00
_cell.angle_gamma   90.00
#
_symmetry.space_group_name_H-M   'P 1'
#
loop_
_entity.id
_entity.type
_entity.pdbx_description
1 polymer ?
#
loop_
_entity_poly.entity_id
_entity_poly.type
_entity_poly.pdbx_seq_one_letter_code
_entity_poly.pdbx_strand_id
1 'polypeptide(L)'
;TADPDAFLPFARGLRHPLIADLIEHAEPLTGVSVTHGTANRRRYYERLPAWPDGLVVLGDAVAAVNPLYGHGMSVAAQEAVALRDLLRTAGPG
;
A
#
# COMPACT_ATOMS: atom_id res chain seq x y z
N THR A 1 14.46 7.24 -11.20
CA THR A 1 15.14 6.25 -12.05
C THR A 1 15.25 4.95 -11.27
N ALA A 2 15.24 3.80 -11.93
CA ALA A 2 15.49 2.49 -11.30
C ALA A 2 16.98 2.08 -11.37
N ASP A 3 17.83 3.03 -11.78
CA ASP A 3 19.28 2.88 -11.83
C ASP A 3 19.89 2.76 -10.42
N PRO A 4 20.55 1.64 -10.08
CA PRO A 4 21.23 1.45 -8.79
C PRO A 4 22.31 2.49 -8.52
N ASP A 5 23.08 2.91 -9.53
CA ASP A 5 24.20 3.84 -9.36
C ASP A 5 23.72 5.26 -9.01
N ALA A 6 22.46 5.57 -9.30
CA ALA A 6 21.82 6.82 -8.94
C ALA A 6 21.26 6.84 -7.51
N PHE A 7 21.19 5.69 -6.81
CA PHE A 7 20.50 5.58 -5.52
C PHE A 7 21.23 6.32 -4.38
N LEU A 8 22.54 6.09 -4.24
CA LEU A 8 23.35 6.77 -3.21
C LEU A 8 23.51 8.28 -3.48
N PRO A 9 23.81 8.74 -4.72
CA PRO A 9 23.78 10.16 -5.05
C PRO A 9 22.45 10.85 -4.72
N PHE A 10 21.32 10.17 -4.97
CA PHE A 10 20.01 10.68 -4.58
C PHE A 10 19.87 10.80 -3.05
N ALA A 11 20.27 9.79 -2.29
CA ALA A 11 20.21 9.82 -0.82
C ALA A 11 21.07 10.94 -0.22
N ARG A 12 22.25 11.21 -0.82
CA ARG A 12 23.14 12.32 -0.44
C ARG A 12 22.50 13.70 -0.63
N GLY A 13 21.50 13.83 -1.51
CA GLY A 13 20.74 15.06 -1.73
C GLY A 13 19.60 15.30 -0.73
N LEU A 14 19.31 14.37 0.19
CA LEU A 14 18.29 14.55 1.22
C LEU A 14 18.69 15.61 2.25
N ARG A 15 17.71 16.15 2.99
CA ARG A 15 17.93 17.21 3.98
C ARG A 15 18.93 16.86 5.09
N HIS A 16 19.13 15.57 5.38
CA HIS A 16 20.02 15.11 6.44
C HIS A 16 20.86 13.91 5.94
N PRO A 17 22.18 13.88 6.21
CA PRO A 17 23.09 12.88 5.63
C PRO A 17 22.90 11.47 6.18
N LEU A 18 22.31 11.33 7.38
CA LEU A 18 22.10 10.05 8.08
C LEU A 18 21.63 8.90 7.18
N ILE A 19 20.67 9.16 6.29
CA ILE A 19 20.15 8.11 5.40
C ILE A 19 21.21 7.67 4.40
N ALA A 20 21.96 8.61 3.81
CA ALA A 20 23.04 8.28 2.90
C ALA A 20 24.19 7.55 3.60
N ASP A 21 24.55 7.97 4.83
CA ASP A 21 25.59 7.32 5.62
C ASP A 21 25.22 5.87 5.99
N LEU A 22 23.94 5.63 6.33
CA LEU A 22 23.43 4.28 6.59
C LEU A 22 23.42 3.41 5.32
N ILE A 23 23.05 3.97 4.17
CA ILE A 23 23.00 3.25 2.89
C ILE A 23 24.41 2.89 2.41
N GLU A 24 25.40 3.77 2.59
CA GLU A 24 26.79 3.56 2.13
C GLU A 24 27.44 2.29 2.72
N HIS A 25 27.03 1.91 3.93
CA HIS A 25 27.54 0.71 4.60
C HIS A 25 26.65 -0.53 4.41
N ALA A 26 25.58 -0.45 3.61
CA ALA A 26 24.66 -1.54 3.36
C ALA A 26 24.93 -2.25 2.03
N GLU A 27 24.65 -3.56 1.98
CA GLU A 27 24.68 -4.36 0.75
C GLU A 27 23.28 -4.41 0.11
N PRO A 28 23.11 -3.98 -1.15
CA PRO A 28 21.83 -4.13 -1.86
C PRO A 28 21.54 -5.60 -2.17
N LEU A 29 20.49 -6.16 -1.55
CA LEU A 29 20.06 -7.54 -1.82
C LEU A 29 19.26 -7.69 -3.11
N THR A 30 18.72 -6.60 -3.64
CA THR A 30 17.88 -6.56 -4.85
C THR A 30 18.14 -5.28 -5.65
N GLY A 31 17.65 -5.23 -6.89
CA GLY A 31 17.62 -3.99 -7.67
C GLY A 31 16.69 -2.91 -7.08
N VAL A 32 16.84 -1.68 -7.55
CA VAL A 32 16.01 -0.54 -7.13
C VAL A 32 14.63 -0.64 -7.76
N SER A 33 13.59 -0.58 -6.93
CA SER A 33 12.19 -0.50 -7.35
C SER A 33 11.65 0.90 -7.13
N VAL A 34 11.03 1.48 -8.16
CA VAL A 34 10.41 2.81 -8.08
C VAL A 34 8.91 2.65 -7.93
N THR A 35 8.33 3.33 -6.95
CA THR A 35 6.88 3.44 -6.79
C THR A 35 6.45 4.90 -6.84
N HIS A 36 5.38 5.17 -7.58
CA HIS A 36 4.69 6.46 -7.62
C HIS A 36 3.35 6.42 -6.87
N GLY A 37 3.06 5.32 -6.17
CA GLY A 37 1.81 5.08 -5.45
C GLY A 37 1.74 5.80 -4.09
N THR A 38 2.01 7.09 -4.05
CA THR A 38 1.97 7.89 -2.80
C THR A 38 0.66 8.67 -2.61
N ALA A 39 -0.24 8.60 -3.59
CA ALA A 39 -1.51 9.29 -3.54
C ALA A 39 -2.56 8.49 -2.75
N ASN A 40 -3.29 9.18 -1.86
CA ASN A 40 -4.51 8.64 -1.30
C ASN A 40 -5.56 8.55 -2.41
N ARG A 41 -6.12 7.36 -2.65
CA ARG A 41 -7.25 7.16 -3.58
C ARG A 41 -8.34 6.36 -2.90
N ARG A 42 -9.56 6.89 -2.88
CA ARG A 42 -10.76 6.18 -2.43
C ARG A 42 -11.71 5.98 -3.61
N ARG A 43 -12.18 4.75 -3.80
CA ARG A 43 -13.26 4.42 -4.72
C ARG A 43 -14.57 4.37 -3.95
N TYR A 44 -15.57 5.08 -4.47
CA TYR A 44 -16.85 5.25 -3.79
C TYR A 44 -17.87 4.24 -4.31
N TYR A 45 -17.63 2.94 -4.07
CA TYR A 45 -18.53 1.88 -4.51
C TYR A 45 -19.93 2.02 -3.90
N GLU A 46 -20.06 2.66 -2.74
CA GLU A 46 -21.33 2.99 -2.10
C GLU A 46 -22.21 3.94 -2.94
N ARG A 47 -21.65 4.60 -3.96
CA ARG A 47 -22.38 5.48 -4.88
C ARG A 47 -22.85 4.76 -6.15
N LEU A 48 -22.60 3.46 -6.29
CA LEU A 48 -23.10 2.70 -7.42
C LEU A 48 -24.63 2.62 -7.36
N PRO A 49 -25.34 2.86 -8.49
CA PRO A 49 -26.80 2.80 -8.51
C PRO A 49 -27.34 1.37 -8.32
N ALA A 50 -26.54 0.35 -8.64
CA ALA A 50 -26.83 -1.05 -8.40
C ALA A 50 -25.52 -1.77 -8.04
N TRP A 51 -25.59 -2.63 -7.02
CA TRP A 51 -24.45 -3.46 -6.62
C TRP A 51 -24.47 -4.78 -7.41
N PRO A 52 -23.35 -5.19 -8.05
CA PRO A 52 -23.30 -6.47 -8.75
C PRO A 52 -23.40 -7.66 -7.80
N ASP A 53 -24.16 -8.67 -8.19
CA ASP A 53 -24.30 -9.89 -7.41
C ASP A 53 -22.94 -10.60 -7.24
N GLY A 54 -22.67 -11.04 -6.01
CA GLY A 54 -21.43 -11.75 -5.67
C GLY A 54 -20.17 -10.88 -5.62
N LEU A 55 -20.26 -9.56 -5.83
CA LEU A 55 -19.10 -8.67 -5.72
C LEU A 55 -18.80 -8.30 -4.26
N VAL A 56 -17.55 -8.52 -3.85
CA VAL A 56 -16.98 -8.00 -2.59
C VAL A 56 -15.69 -7.26 -2.92
N VAL A 57 -15.49 -6.09 -2.30
CA VAL A 57 -14.31 -5.24 -2.53
C VAL A 57 -13.65 -4.93 -1.19
N LEU A 58 -12.34 -5.16 -1.09
CA LEU A 58 -11.53 -4.94 0.13
C LEU A 58 -10.16 -4.31 -0.22
N GLY A 59 -9.46 -3.80 0.78
CA GLY A 59 -8.11 -3.25 0.73
C GLY A 59 -7.96 -2.10 -0.25
N ASP A 60 -6.83 -2.07 -0.96
CA ASP A 60 -6.50 -1.03 -1.95
C ASP A 60 -7.49 -0.96 -3.13
N ALA A 61 -8.34 -1.97 -3.31
CA ALA A 61 -9.44 -1.89 -4.25
C ALA A 61 -10.48 -0.85 -3.78
N VAL A 62 -10.79 -0.80 -2.47
CA VAL A 62 -11.66 0.22 -1.85
C VAL A 62 -10.93 1.54 -1.69
N ALA A 63 -9.80 1.54 -0.98
CA ALA A 63 -9.01 2.73 -0.74
C ALA A 63 -7.52 2.40 -0.60
N ALA A 64 -6.70 3.02 -1.45
CA ALA A 64 -5.25 3.01 -1.30
C ALA A 64 -4.84 4.25 -0.49
N VAL A 65 -4.16 4.04 0.62
CA VAL A 65 -3.66 5.11 1.50
C VAL A 65 -2.18 5.37 1.27
N ASN A 66 -1.73 6.58 1.55
CA ASN A 66 -0.33 6.94 1.48
C ASN A 66 0.47 6.05 2.47
N PRO A 67 1.56 5.40 2.01
CA PRO A 67 2.33 4.46 2.82
C PRO A 67 3.05 5.11 4.01
N LEU A 68 3.10 6.45 4.10
CA LEU A 68 3.75 7.19 5.18
C LEU A 68 3.36 6.72 6.58
N TYR A 69 2.11 6.28 6.76
CA TYR A 69 1.61 5.81 8.05
C TYR A 69 1.56 4.28 8.18
N GLY A 70 1.94 3.52 7.14
CA GLY A 70 2.00 2.05 7.21
C GLY A 70 0.68 1.32 7.45
N HIS A 71 -0.48 2.00 7.33
CA HIS A 71 -1.77 1.42 7.75
C HIS A 71 -2.46 0.51 6.72
N GLY A 72 -2.04 0.52 5.44
CA GLY A 72 -2.78 -0.15 4.36
C GLY A 72 -3.02 -1.64 4.61
N MET A 73 -1.98 -2.38 5.03
CA MET A 73 -2.10 -3.82 5.32
C MET A 73 -2.98 -4.09 6.54
N SER A 74 -2.85 -3.29 7.60
CA SER A 74 -3.66 -3.44 8.82
C SER A 74 -5.14 -3.21 8.54
N VAL A 75 -5.47 -2.19 7.74
CA VAL A 75 -6.86 -1.91 7.33
C VAL A 75 -7.43 -3.06 6.51
N ALA A 76 -6.70 -3.55 5.49
CA ALA A 76 -7.12 -4.68 4.69
C ALA A 76 -7.36 -5.96 5.53
N ALA A 77 -6.52 -6.20 6.54
CA ALA A 77 -6.69 -7.33 7.46
C ALA A 77 -7.95 -7.20 8.32
N GLN A 78 -8.24 -5.99 8.83
CA GLN A 78 -9.48 -5.72 9.58
C GLN A 78 -10.72 -5.92 8.72
N GLU A 79 -10.69 -5.47 7.46
CA GLU A 79 -11.79 -5.67 6.52
C GLU A 79 -12.04 -7.17 6.23
N ALA A 80 -10.99 -7.97 6.08
CA ALA A 80 -11.12 -9.42 5.91
C ALA A 80 -11.73 -10.12 7.14
N VAL A 81 -11.38 -9.66 8.35
CA VAL A 81 -11.99 -10.14 9.60
C VAL A 81 -13.48 -9.81 9.65
N ALA A 82 -13.84 -8.57 9.33
CA ALA A 82 -15.23 -8.14 9.29
C ALA A 82 -16.05 -8.96 8.27
N LEU A 83 -15.50 -9.20 7.08
CA LEU A 83 -16.14 -10.03 6.06
C LEU A 83 -16.37 -11.46 6.57
N ARG A 84 -15.35 -12.09 7.17
CA ARG A 84 -15.47 -13.44 7.73
C ARG A 84 -16.61 -13.52 8.75
N ASP A 85 -16.70 -12.53 9.63
CA ASP A 85 -17.70 -12.53 10.69
C ASP A 85 -19.11 -12.32 10.13
N LEU A 86 -19.27 -11.47 9.10
CA LEU A 86 -20.53 -11.33 8.36
C LEU A 86 -20.97 -12.64 7.68
N LEU A 87 -20.05 -13.31 6.98
CA LEU A 87 -20.34 -14.57 6.30
C LEU A 87 -20.75 -15.70 7.27
N ARG A 88 -20.21 -15.70 8.49
CA ARG A 88 -20.61 -16.66 9.52
C ARG A 88 -22.04 -16.43 10.02
N THR A 89 -22.49 -15.18 10.04
CA THR A 89 -23.86 -14.83 10.47
C THR A 89 -24.90 -15.02 9.38
N ALA A 90 -24.52 -14.84 8.11
CA ALA A 90 -25.46 -14.89 6.97
C ALA A 90 -25.89 -16.30 6.57
N GLY A 91 -25.15 -17.35 6.98
CA GLY A 91 -25.35 -18.72 6.50
C GLY A 91 -24.97 -18.87 5.01
N PRO A 92 -24.86 -20.10 4.48
CA PRO A 92 -24.73 -20.28 3.03
C PRO A 92 -26.03 -19.80 2.35
N GLY A 93 -25.91 -18.79 1.49
CA GLY A 93 -26.98 -18.30 0.63
C GLY A 93 -27.31 -19.25 -0.51
#